data_AF-A0A7V4FI24-F1
#
_entry.id   AF-A0A7V4FI24-F1
#
_cell.length_a   1.000
_cell.length_b   1.000
_cell.length_c   1.000
_cell.angle_alpha   90.00
_cell.angle_beta   90.00
_cell.angle_gamma   90.00
#
_symmetry.space_group_name_H-M   'P 1'
#
loop_
_entity.id
_entity.type
_entity.pdbx_description
1 polymer ?
#
loop_
_entity_poly.entity_id
_entity_poly.type
_entity_poly.pdbx_seq_one_letter_code
_entity_poly.pdbx_strand_id
1 'polypeptide(L)'
;PYLNTKGSQCRYYSKGPVSYSSLFNVYPQIRKKFDEHVGGFTFLPILTIRYESKPLAILRFTDHASFKMFINGVVFSPKIKWMPTYPTVFLKEGLGFEISNVHAIELEFMLEPLYELIEDVLSSNNEVARWVILKYRLYMGEEKEHEFIPERKGFKGFNKLDKIVEQVVQDMKHDKSVNEIVEDVRRGKITPDLVDFASILFLHSLAHVLKDALVAKFGCKTEDISYYIEHPKLRVLGESPEKIRVIFFETAIGGFGYLKSFVERIQGTNMLEELVSAALRGLSENCEDRVQKKLTNLNKLDFFQRDCKRLVDLILKAYYNSFPNTMIYPHVNSIRKAIVKTLSGLSEEERSLLDDLLAKGPHCWDGCQLCVMMERGCTFLPFDQPFLVSERVLKAVLEKMLIMIKQPVCSFPLRKGVKKEFEEALSAAKSNIDLVSPWISPEIVENLVKLAEERDLKIRILTKIDPDNEVQVQSINRLTEASKKYSPLFQGRIMEELHAKGMLVDGVILLHGSFNFTISGLDSNVENLIIDCSLHGTKRFKEEFDELWRHAKPLI
;
A
#
# COMPACT_ATOMS: atom_id res chain seq x y z
N PRO A 1 16.65 -27.78 50.09
CA PRO A 1 15.62 -28.76 50.50
C PRO A 1 14.84 -29.27 49.28
N TYR A 2 15.20 -30.47 48.83
CA TYR A 2 14.48 -31.36 47.92
C TYR A 2 13.91 -30.77 46.62
N LEU A 3 14.72 -30.77 45.56
CA LEU A 3 14.22 -31.07 44.22
C LEU A 3 14.93 -32.34 43.70
N ASN A 4 14.08 -33.33 43.47
CA ASN A 4 14.32 -34.73 43.24
C ASN A 4 15.12 -34.97 41.94
N THR A 5 16.30 -35.58 42.03
CA THR A 5 17.19 -35.92 40.91
C THR A 5 16.77 -37.18 40.13
N LYS A 6 15.47 -37.47 40.04
CA LYS A 6 14.92 -38.55 39.21
C LYS A 6 13.68 -38.06 38.44
N GLY A 7 13.86 -37.01 37.64
CA GLY A 7 12.94 -36.75 36.53
C GLY A 7 13.25 -37.75 35.44
N SER A 8 12.24 -38.51 34.98
CA SER A 8 12.35 -39.29 33.76
C SER A 8 12.92 -38.40 32.65
N GLN A 9 13.96 -38.86 31.94
CA GLN A 9 14.42 -38.17 30.75
C GLN A 9 13.20 -37.96 29.86
N CYS A 10 12.88 -36.71 29.57
CA CYS A 10 11.84 -36.38 28.61
C CYS A 10 12.17 -37.19 27.35
N ARG A 11 11.22 -38.02 26.89
CA ARG A 11 11.38 -39.01 25.81
C ARG A 11 11.99 -38.41 24.53
N TYR A 12 11.87 -37.10 24.37
CA TYR A 12 12.37 -36.34 23.23
C TYR A 12 13.81 -35.81 23.37
N TYR A 13 14.41 -35.86 24.57
CA TYR A 13 15.75 -35.37 24.88
C TYR A 13 16.63 -36.52 25.42
N SER A 14 16.86 -37.53 24.57
CA SER A 14 17.51 -38.80 24.93
C SER A 14 19.05 -38.76 25.00
N LYS A 15 19.69 -37.61 24.74
CA LYS A 15 21.15 -37.47 24.74
C LYS A 15 21.61 -36.33 25.66
N GLY A 16 21.76 -36.63 26.95
CA GLY A 16 22.42 -35.76 27.93
C GLY A 16 21.77 -34.37 28.13
N PRO A 17 22.39 -33.48 28.91
CA PRO A 17 21.96 -32.10 29.01
C PRO A 17 22.19 -31.39 27.66
N VAL A 18 21.12 -31.24 26.89
CA VAL A 18 21.15 -30.50 25.62
C VAL A 18 21.09 -29.02 25.93
N SER A 19 22.11 -28.25 25.55
CA SER A 19 22.11 -26.79 25.76
C SER A 19 20.89 -26.14 25.09
N TYR A 20 20.33 -25.09 25.68
CA TYR A 20 19.23 -24.34 25.06
C TYR A 20 19.60 -23.83 23.65
N SER A 21 20.86 -23.43 23.46
CA SER A 21 21.43 -23.02 22.17
C SER A 21 21.45 -24.12 21.11
N SER A 22 21.49 -25.40 21.52
CA SER A 22 21.35 -26.54 20.59
C SER A 22 19.91 -26.87 20.24
N LEU A 23 18.94 -26.41 21.04
CA LEU A 23 17.51 -26.63 20.80
C LEU A 23 16.86 -25.52 19.99
N PHE A 24 17.25 -24.26 20.23
CA PHE A 24 16.57 -23.11 19.65
C PHE A 24 17.56 -22.11 19.02
N ASN A 25 17.14 -21.47 17.93
CA ASN A 25 17.62 -20.15 17.55
C ASN A 25 16.78 -19.12 18.31
N VAL A 26 17.43 -18.23 19.06
CA VAL A 26 16.76 -17.19 19.86
C VAL A 26 16.97 -15.84 19.20
N TYR A 27 15.91 -15.07 19.02
CA TYR A 27 15.99 -13.72 18.43
C TYR A 27 14.87 -12.82 18.97
N PRO A 28 15.09 -11.50 18.98
CA PRO A 28 14.05 -10.55 19.38
C PRO A 28 12.96 -10.44 18.30
N GLN A 29 11.72 -10.31 18.76
CA GLN A 29 10.62 -9.80 17.96
C GLN A 29 10.59 -8.28 18.13
N ILE A 30 11.06 -7.57 17.10
CA ILE A 30 11.07 -6.11 17.07
C ILE A 30 9.72 -5.62 16.52
N ARG A 31 9.10 -4.68 17.22
CA ARG A 31 7.92 -3.94 16.77
C ARG A 31 8.31 -2.55 16.35
N LYS A 32 7.65 -2.06 15.31
CA LYS A 32 7.70 -0.69 14.84
C LYS A 32 6.29 -0.13 14.92
N LYS A 33 6.14 1.06 15.49
CA LYS A 33 4.86 1.75 15.59
C LYS A 33 5.07 3.21 15.21
N PHE A 34 4.19 3.73 14.38
CA PHE A 34 4.14 5.14 14.08
C PHE A 34 2.94 5.73 14.83
N ASP A 35 3.20 6.56 15.83
CA ASP A 35 2.18 7.14 16.70
C ASP A 35 1.87 8.56 16.25
N GLU A 36 0.61 8.78 15.90
CA GLU A 36 -0.01 10.10 15.87
C GLU A 36 -0.24 10.52 17.32
N HIS A 37 0.32 11.65 17.76
CA HIS A 37 0.06 12.13 19.11
C HIS A 37 -1.44 12.40 19.29
N VAL A 38 -2.05 11.77 20.30
CA VAL A 38 -3.44 12.03 20.70
C VAL A 38 -3.51 13.45 21.29
N GLY A 39 -4.30 14.34 20.69
CA GLY A 39 -4.58 15.67 21.27
C GLY A 39 -4.25 16.91 20.43
N GLY A 40 -4.34 16.86 19.09
CA GLY A 40 -4.53 18.08 18.28
C GLY A 40 -3.45 18.45 17.27
N PHE A 41 -2.37 17.66 17.13
CA PHE A 41 -1.41 17.78 16.03
C PHE A 41 -1.62 16.64 15.05
N THR A 42 -2.61 16.82 14.17
CA THR A 42 -2.99 15.83 13.16
C THR A 42 -2.20 16.03 11.88
N PHE A 43 -2.03 14.95 11.12
CA PHE A 43 -1.58 15.02 9.74
C PHE A 43 -2.44 16.02 8.95
N LEU A 44 -1.82 17.10 8.49
CA LEU A 44 -2.49 18.15 7.74
C LEU A 44 -2.63 17.73 6.27
N PRO A 45 -3.85 17.73 5.72
CA PRO A 45 -4.09 17.39 4.33
C PRO A 45 -3.42 18.40 3.39
N ILE A 46 -2.69 17.89 2.40
CA ILE A 46 -1.96 18.69 1.41
C ILE A 46 -2.65 18.65 0.05
N LEU A 47 -2.96 17.45 -0.45
CA LEU A 47 -3.70 17.25 -1.69
C LEU A 47 -4.38 15.89 -1.71
N THR A 48 -5.31 15.73 -2.65
CA THR A 48 -5.98 14.46 -2.95
C THR A 48 -5.72 14.03 -4.39
N ILE A 49 -5.44 12.75 -4.58
CA ILE A 49 -5.46 12.07 -5.88
C ILE A 49 -6.80 11.34 -5.97
N ARG A 50 -7.51 11.51 -7.09
CA ARG A 50 -8.81 10.87 -7.32
C ARG A 50 -8.74 9.74 -8.34
N TYR A 51 -9.50 8.67 -8.11
CA TYR A 51 -9.81 7.65 -9.11
C TYR A 51 -11.25 7.86 -9.54
N GLU A 52 -11.43 8.28 -10.79
CA GLU A 52 -12.73 8.77 -11.29
C GLU A 52 -13.31 9.86 -10.36
N SER A 53 -14.55 9.70 -9.88
CA SER A 53 -15.17 10.64 -8.94
C SER A 53 -14.74 10.46 -7.49
N LYS A 54 -13.96 9.41 -7.16
CA LYS A 54 -13.68 9.00 -5.79
C LYS A 54 -12.32 9.48 -5.31
N PRO A 55 -12.16 9.89 -4.04
CA PRO A 55 -10.83 10.12 -3.46
C PRO A 55 -10.07 8.79 -3.40
N LEU A 56 -8.95 8.67 -4.11
CA LEU A 56 -8.10 7.48 -4.11
C LEU A 56 -7.08 7.54 -2.98
N ALA A 57 -6.32 8.63 -2.93
CA ALA A 57 -5.25 8.80 -1.95
C ALA A 57 -5.14 10.24 -1.49
N ILE A 58 -4.85 10.46 -0.21
CA ILE A 58 -4.67 11.77 0.38
C ILE A 58 -3.23 11.87 0.90
N LEU A 59 -2.51 12.87 0.39
CA LEU A 59 -1.17 13.20 0.88
C LEU A 59 -1.33 14.14 2.07
N ARG A 60 -0.74 13.79 3.21
CA ARG A 60 -0.73 14.66 4.40
C ARG A 60 0.67 14.84 4.96
N PHE A 61 0.84 15.87 5.78
CA PHE A 61 2.10 16.21 6.43
C PHE A 61 1.93 16.44 7.93
N THR A 62 2.93 16.08 8.71
CA THR A 62 3.04 16.45 10.12
C THR A 62 4.50 16.70 10.49
N ASP A 63 4.73 17.62 11.42
CA ASP A 63 6.01 17.90 12.06
C ASP A 63 6.08 17.42 13.52
N HIS A 64 5.05 16.73 13.98
CA HIS A 64 4.87 16.36 15.38
C HIS A 64 4.64 14.86 15.60
N ALA A 65 4.94 13.99 14.63
CA ALA A 65 4.76 12.56 14.82
C ALA A 65 5.84 11.92 15.70
N SER A 66 5.59 10.69 16.18
CA SER A 66 6.62 9.88 16.84
C SER A 66 6.75 8.50 16.20
N PHE A 67 7.99 8.07 15.98
CA PHE A 67 8.29 6.71 15.55
C PHE A 67 8.91 5.93 16.71
N LYS A 68 8.34 4.77 17.03
CA LYS A 68 8.78 3.91 18.12
C LYS A 68 9.23 2.56 17.58
N MET A 69 10.37 2.08 18.04
CA MET A 69 10.86 0.73 17.76
C MET A 69 11.29 0.05 19.05
N PHE A 70 10.71 -1.11 19.36
CA PHE A 70 10.94 -1.80 20.63
C PHE A 70 10.89 -3.32 20.50
N ILE A 71 11.58 -4.02 21.42
CA ILE A 71 11.51 -5.47 21.53
C ILE A 71 10.21 -5.83 22.25
N ASN A 72 9.30 -6.47 21.54
CA ASN A 72 7.99 -6.89 22.07
C ASN A 72 8.02 -8.30 22.68
N GLY A 73 8.94 -9.13 22.21
CA GLY A 73 9.06 -10.50 22.68
C GLY A 73 10.36 -11.15 22.25
N VAL A 74 10.64 -12.33 22.79
CA VAL A 74 11.76 -13.18 22.42
C VAL A 74 11.21 -14.47 21.83
N VAL A 75 11.59 -14.77 20.59
CA VAL A 75 11.10 -15.94 19.87
C VAL A 75 12.14 -17.05 19.93
N PHE A 76 11.67 -18.25 20.27
CA PHE A 76 12.47 -19.47 20.33
C PHE A 76 12.13 -20.34 19.12
N SER A 77 12.98 -20.29 18.09
CA SER A 77 12.80 -21.08 16.88
C SER A 77 13.44 -22.44 16.98
N PRO A 78 12.67 -23.55 16.97
CA PRO A 78 13.22 -24.89 17.16
C PRO A 78 14.18 -25.27 16.03
N LYS A 79 15.34 -25.83 16.39
CA LYS A 79 16.28 -26.45 15.43
C LYS A 79 15.87 -27.86 15.05
N ILE A 80 14.84 -28.42 15.70
CA ILE A 80 14.47 -29.82 15.61
C ILE A 80 13.09 -29.98 14.96
N LYS A 81 13.01 -30.88 13.96
CA LYS A 81 11.85 -31.05 13.07
C LYS A 81 10.52 -31.40 13.75
N TRP A 82 10.52 -32.02 14.93
CA TRP A 82 9.29 -32.50 15.59
C TRP A 82 8.62 -31.46 16.50
N MET A 83 9.23 -30.28 16.66
CA MET A 83 8.64 -29.16 17.42
C MET A 83 8.21 -28.08 16.43
N PRO A 84 6.93 -28.04 16.00
CA PRO A 84 6.47 -27.13 14.96
C PRO A 84 6.15 -25.72 15.46
N THR A 85 6.07 -25.52 16.78
CA THR A 85 5.69 -24.25 17.40
C THR A 85 6.91 -23.41 17.74
N TYR A 86 6.75 -22.10 17.61
CA TYR A 86 7.77 -21.09 17.93
C TYR A 86 7.38 -20.42 19.26
N PRO A 87 7.70 -21.02 20.43
CA PRO A 87 7.37 -20.39 21.70
C PRO A 87 7.91 -18.97 21.73
N THR A 88 7.04 -18.02 22.06
CA THR A 88 7.36 -16.60 22.11
C THR A 88 7.07 -16.10 23.51
N VAL A 89 8.07 -15.52 24.16
CA VAL A 89 7.92 -14.88 25.47
C VAL A 89 7.74 -13.39 25.22
N PHE A 90 6.53 -12.90 25.43
CA PHE A 90 6.23 -11.47 25.32
C PHE A 90 6.74 -10.73 26.55
N LEU A 91 7.33 -9.55 26.31
CA LEU A 91 7.83 -8.70 27.37
C LEU A 91 6.70 -7.80 27.89
N LYS A 92 6.60 -7.64 29.21
CA LYS A 92 5.68 -6.68 29.83
C LYS A 92 6.12 -5.24 29.54
N GLU A 93 7.42 -5.00 29.57
CA GLU A 93 8.08 -3.74 29.21
C GLU A 93 9.17 -4.08 28.19
N GLY A 94 9.11 -3.46 27.01
CA GLY A 94 10.05 -3.67 25.92
C GLY A 94 11.17 -2.63 25.92
N LEU A 95 12.41 -3.06 25.69
CA LEU A 95 13.52 -2.15 25.42
C LEU A 95 13.40 -1.63 23.97
N GLY A 96 13.51 -0.32 23.78
CA GLY A 96 13.38 0.31 22.47
C GLY A 96 13.88 1.74 22.45
N PHE A 97 13.63 2.44 21.35
CA PHE A 97 13.83 3.87 21.23
C PHE A 97 12.60 4.53 20.58
N GLU A 98 12.49 5.83 20.81
CA GLU A 98 11.51 6.71 20.19
C GLU A 98 12.25 7.85 19.49
N ILE A 99 11.80 8.20 18.28
CA ILE A 99 12.16 9.45 17.61
C ILE A 99 10.91 10.32 17.63
N SER A 100 10.88 11.31 18.53
CA SER A 100 9.75 12.22 18.70
C SER A 100 9.88 13.45 17.79
N ASN A 101 8.75 14.09 17.49
CA ASN A 101 8.66 15.27 16.62
C ASN A 101 9.33 15.07 15.26
N VAL A 102 9.06 13.93 14.61
CA VAL A 102 9.58 13.67 13.27
C VAL A 102 8.72 14.40 12.24
N HIS A 103 9.38 15.03 11.27
CA HIS A 103 8.72 15.43 10.04
C HIS A 103 8.35 14.18 9.25
N ALA A 104 7.09 14.08 8.85
CA ALA A 104 6.59 12.95 8.10
C ALA A 104 5.55 13.38 7.06
N ILE A 105 5.54 12.67 5.94
CA ILE A 105 4.43 12.68 5.00
C ILE A 105 3.77 11.31 5.01
N GLU A 106 2.45 11.28 4.90
CA GLU A 106 1.71 10.05 4.65
C GLU A 106 1.00 10.13 3.31
N LEU A 107 0.95 9.00 2.62
CA LEU A 107 0.03 8.77 1.52
C LEU A 107 -0.95 7.69 1.97
N GLU A 108 -2.14 8.13 2.37
CA GLU A 108 -3.22 7.25 2.79
C GLU A 108 -4.17 6.97 1.62
N PHE A 109 -4.48 5.70 1.41
CA PHE A 109 -5.37 5.22 0.36
C PHE A 109 -6.74 4.86 0.93
N MET A 110 -7.79 5.26 0.22
CA MET A 110 -9.14 4.81 0.50
C MET A 110 -9.29 3.35 0.03
N LEU A 111 -9.85 2.49 0.90
CA LEU A 111 -9.92 1.04 0.67
C LEU A 111 -10.59 0.67 -0.66
N GLU A 112 -11.85 1.07 -0.84
CA GLU A 112 -12.63 0.70 -2.03
C GLU A 112 -12.02 1.25 -3.32
N PRO A 113 -11.66 2.55 -3.45
CA PRO A 113 -11.04 3.05 -4.68
C PRO A 113 -9.67 2.43 -4.99
N LEU A 114 -8.88 2.07 -3.96
CA LEU A 114 -7.61 1.36 -4.18
C LEU A 114 -7.86 -0.05 -4.74
N TYR A 115 -8.84 -0.77 -4.19
CA TYR A 115 -9.15 -2.13 -4.61
C TYR A 115 -9.72 -2.13 -6.02
N GLU A 116 -10.62 -1.20 -6.35
CA GLU A 116 -11.11 -1.00 -7.72
C GLU A 116 -9.96 -0.70 -8.69
N LEU A 117 -9.05 0.22 -8.36
CA LEU A 117 -7.89 0.54 -9.19
C LEU A 117 -6.98 -0.68 -9.43
N ILE A 118 -6.74 -1.49 -8.41
CA ILE A 118 -5.92 -2.70 -8.51
C ILE A 118 -6.64 -3.75 -9.36
N GLU A 119 -7.92 -3.98 -9.12
CA GLU A 119 -8.72 -4.90 -9.94
C GLU A 119 -8.71 -4.49 -11.42
N ASP A 120 -8.81 -3.19 -11.69
CA ASP A 120 -8.66 -2.59 -13.02
C ASP A 120 -7.29 -2.90 -13.66
N VAL A 121 -6.21 -2.76 -12.89
CA VAL A 121 -4.84 -3.07 -13.34
C VAL A 121 -4.69 -4.55 -13.65
N LEU A 122 -5.17 -5.43 -12.77
CA LEU A 122 -5.08 -6.88 -12.97
C LEU A 122 -5.94 -7.34 -14.16
N SER A 123 -7.13 -6.74 -14.33
CA SER A 123 -8.08 -7.08 -15.39
C SER A 123 -7.64 -6.57 -16.76
N SER A 124 -6.97 -5.42 -16.80
CA SER A 124 -6.46 -4.83 -18.04
C SER A 124 -5.16 -5.46 -18.54
N ASN A 125 -4.38 -6.11 -17.67
CA ASN A 125 -3.13 -6.76 -18.04
C ASN A 125 -2.99 -8.15 -17.41
N ASN A 126 -3.26 -9.18 -18.22
CA ASN A 126 -3.17 -10.58 -17.81
C ASN A 126 -1.76 -10.95 -17.31
N GLU A 127 -0.69 -10.38 -17.85
CA GLU A 127 0.66 -10.69 -17.38
C GLU A 127 0.93 -10.20 -15.96
N VAL A 128 0.41 -9.02 -15.61
CA VAL A 128 0.44 -8.52 -14.23
C VAL A 128 -0.32 -9.46 -13.31
N ALA A 129 -1.55 -9.84 -13.69
CA ALA A 129 -2.35 -10.79 -12.91
C ALA A 129 -1.61 -12.12 -12.69
N ARG A 130 -0.97 -12.66 -13.71
CA ARG A 130 -0.20 -13.91 -13.65
C ARG A 130 1.00 -13.83 -12.71
N TRP A 131 1.73 -12.71 -12.71
CA TRP A 131 2.83 -12.48 -11.76
C TRP A 131 2.35 -12.42 -10.32
N VAL A 132 1.25 -11.70 -10.06
CA VAL A 132 0.65 -11.62 -8.73
C VAL A 132 0.17 -13.00 -8.29
N ILE A 133 -0.47 -13.78 -9.17
CA ILE A 133 -0.92 -15.16 -8.88
C ILE A 133 0.26 -16.04 -8.53
N LEU A 134 1.36 -16.00 -9.30
CA LEU A 134 2.53 -16.80 -8.99
C LEU A 134 3.07 -16.47 -7.60
N LYS A 135 3.24 -15.19 -7.28
CA LYS A 135 3.74 -14.76 -5.97
C LYS A 135 2.81 -15.16 -4.84
N TYR A 136 1.50 -14.96 -5.02
CA TYR A 136 0.47 -15.36 -4.07
C TYR A 136 0.55 -16.87 -3.78
N ARG A 137 0.58 -17.71 -4.81
CA ARG A 137 0.62 -19.18 -4.67
C ARG A 137 1.91 -19.69 -4.02
N LEU A 138 3.04 -19.08 -4.37
CA LEU A 138 4.33 -19.42 -3.77
C LEU A 138 4.38 -19.00 -2.30
N TYR A 139 3.96 -17.78 -1.97
CA TYR A 139 4.11 -17.20 -0.63
C TYR A 139 3.04 -17.65 0.37
N MET A 140 1.75 -17.52 0.00
CA MET A 140 0.62 -17.85 0.86
C MET A 140 0.39 -19.36 0.95
N GLY A 141 0.50 -20.06 -0.19
CA GLY A 141 0.29 -21.50 -0.28
C GLY A 141 -1.17 -21.94 -0.37
N GLU A 142 -1.43 -23.18 0.07
CA GLU A 142 -2.75 -23.82 -0.03
C GLU A 142 -3.61 -23.62 1.24
N GLU A 143 -3.06 -22.98 2.27
CA GLU A 143 -3.76 -22.65 3.51
C GLU A 143 -4.81 -21.56 3.20
N LYS A 144 -6.08 -21.95 3.10
CA LYS A 144 -7.19 -21.13 2.59
C LYS A 144 -7.60 -19.94 3.46
N GLU A 145 -6.96 -19.72 4.60
CA GLU A 145 -7.37 -18.69 5.56
C GLU A 145 -6.14 -18.07 6.17
N HIS A 146 -5.52 -17.15 5.44
CA HIS A 146 -4.56 -16.23 6.01
C HIS A 146 -5.25 -14.89 6.15
N GLU A 147 -5.82 -14.66 7.34
CA GLU A 147 -6.35 -13.35 7.72
C GLU A 147 -5.27 -12.26 7.60
N PHE A 148 -3.98 -12.63 7.73
CA PHE A 148 -2.80 -11.75 7.68
C PHE A 148 -1.71 -12.32 6.76
N ILE A 149 -0.80 -11.47 6.27
CA ILE A 149 0.39 -11.91 5.54
C ILE A 149 1.41 -12.48 6.54
N PRO A 150 1.69 -13.80 6.46
CA PRO A 150 2.70 -14.40 7.32
C PRO A 150 4.11 -13.96 6.90
N GLU A 151 4.92 -13.49 7.85
CA GLU A 151 6.34 -13.27 7.60
C GLU A 151 7.13 -14.60 7.51
N ARG A 152 8.34 -14.54 6.94
CA ARG A 152 9.33 -15.64 6.92
C ARG A 152 8.92 -16.87 6.11
N LYS A 153 7.98 -16.71 5.17
CA LYS A 153 7.58 -17.77 4.22
C LYS A 153 8.47 -17.80 2.97
N GLY A 154 9.39 -16.86 2.78
CA GLY A 154 10.29 -16.76 1.63
C GLY A 154 10.98 -18.08 1.24
N PHE A 155 11.60 -18.77 2.21
CA PHE A 155 12.21 -20.08 1.96
C PHE A 155 11.21 -21.15 1.51
N LYS A 156 9.98 -21.15 2.05
CA LYS A 156 8.91 -22.05 1.60
C LYS A 156 8.47 -21.71 0.17
N GLY A 157 8.38 -20.42 -0.14
CA GLY A 157 8.10 -19.92 -1.50
C GLY A 157 9.14 -20.40 -2.51
N PHE A 158 10.42 -20.21 -2.21
CA PHE A 158 11.51 -20.73 -3.05
C PHE A 158 11.49 -22.25 -3.16
N ASN A 159 11.26 -23.00 -2.08
CA ASN A 159 11.18 -24.46 -2.16
C ASN A 159 10.06 -24.96 -3.09
N LYS A 160 8.92 -24.26 -3.14
CA LYS A 160 7.85 -24.57 -4.11
C LYS A 160 8.30 -24.26 -5.53
N LEU A 161 8.92 -23.11 -5.76
CA LEU A 161 9.42 -22.72 -7.08
C LEU A 161 10.51 -23.69 -7.57
N ASP A 162 11.46 -24.04 -6.70
CA ASP A 162 12.50 -25.03 -6.97
C ASP A 162 11.89 -26.34 -7.42
N LYS A 163 10.83 -26.80 -6.76
CA LYS A 163 10.12 -28.03 -7.12
C LYS A 163 9.49 -27.98 -8.52
N ILE A 164 8.92 -26.84 -8.91
CA ILE A 164 8.38 -26.63 -10.27
C ILE A 164 9.51 -26.79 -11.29
N VAL A 165 10.61 -26.06 -11.09
CA VAL A 165 11.74 -26.05 -12.04
C VAL A 165 12.45 -27.40 -12.08
N GLU A 166 12.63 -28.06 -10.94
CA GLU A 166 13.20 -29.41 -10.85
C GLU A 166 12.41 -30.42 -11.69
N GLN A 167 11.08 -30.42 -11.59
CA GLN A 167 10.23 -31.34 -12.37
C GLN A 167 10.35 -31.08 -13.88
N VAL A 168 10.43 -29.82 -14.29
CA VAL A 168 10.65 -29.45 -15.70
C VAL A 168 12.01 -29.91 -16.19
N VAL A 169 13.07 -29.59 -15.48
CA VAL A 169 14.45 -29.91 -15.89
C VAL A 169 14.63 -31.44 -15.99
N GLN A 170 14.00 -32.21 -15.09
CA GLN A 170 14.08 -33.68 -15.02
C GLN A 170 13.06 -34.43 -15.90
N ASP A 171 12.26 -33.74 -16.72
CA ASP A 171 11.16 -34.35 -17.51
C ASP A 171 10.18 -35.17 -16.65
N MET A 172 10.00 -34.79 -15.40
CA MET A 172 9.05 -35.43 -14.50
C MET A 172 7.63 -34.94 -14.79
N LYS A 173 6.67 -35.85 -14.68
CA LYS A 173 5.26 -35.44 -14.63
C LYS A 173 5.05 -34.55 -13.41
N HIS A 174 4.42 -33.41 -13.64
CA HIS A 174 4.04 -32.53 -12.55
C HIS A 174 3.12 -33.23 -11.57
N ASP A 175 3.43 -33.09 -10.29
CA ASP A 175 2.49 -33.54 -9.25
C ASP A 175 1.31 -32.57 -9.13
N LYS A 176 0.32 -32.98 -8.33
CA LYS A 176 -0.91 -32.21 -8.14
C LYS A 176 -0.63 -30.77 -7.68
N SER A 177 0.25 -30.57 -6.70
CA SER A 177 0.57 -29.24 -6.16
C SER A 177 1.20 -28.32 -7.20
N VAL A 178 2.13 -28.84 -8.02
CA VAL A 178 2.77 -28.06 -9.09
C VAL A 178 1.78 -27.75 -10.20
N ASN A 179 0.98 -28.75 -10.64
CA ASN A 179 -0.04 -28.54 -11.67
C ASN A 179 -1.03 -27.45 -11.28
N GLU A 180 -1.50 -27.43 -10.04
CA GLU A 180 -2.43 -26.40 -9.57
C GLU A 180 -1.82 -24.99 -9.67
N ILE A 181 -0.56 -24.81 -9.25
CA ILE A 181 0.12 -23.50 -9.36
C ILE A 181 0.25 -23.08 -10.83
N VAL A 182 0.75 -23.97 -11.70
CA VAL A 182 0.97 -23.68 -13.12
C VAL A 182 -0.36 -23.38 -13.82
N GLU A 183 -1.42 -24.14 -13.51
CA GLU A 183 -2.75 -23.93 -14.09
C GLU A 183 -3.38 -22.61 -13.63
N ASP A 184 -3.23 -22.23 -12.36
CA ASP A 184 -3.79 -20.96 -11.88
C ASP A 184 -3.05 -19.76 -12.47
N VAL A 185 -1.72 -19.86 -12.62
CA VAL A 185 -0.94 -18.89 -13.40
C VAL A 185 -1.42 -18.87 -14.86
N ARG A 186 -1.67 -20.03 -15.49
CA ARG A 186 -2.14 -20.06 -16.89
C ARG A 186 -3.50 -19.39 -17.05
N ARG A 187 -4.44 -19.69 -16.14
CA ARG A 187 -5.82 -19.18 -16.13
C ARG A 187 -5.90 -17.69 -15.89
N GLY A 188 -5.02 -17.14 -15.06
CA GLY A 188 -5.02 -15.69 -14.77
C GLY A 188 -6.29 -15.24 -14.03
N LYS A 189 -6.93 -16.11 -13.25
CA LYS A 189 -8.21 -15.79 -12.59
C LYS A 189 -7.98 -14.80 -11.44
N ILE A 190 -8.65 -13.65 -11.52
CA ILE A 190 -8.64 -12.62 -10.47
C ILE A 190 -9.68 -12.98 -9.39
N THR A 191 -9.29 -12.83 -8.13
CA THR A 191 -10.14 -13.06 -6.96
C THR A 191 -9.97 -11.91 -5.96
N PRO A 192 -10.93 -11.67 -5.05
CA PRO A 192 -10.78 -10.63 -4.02
C PRO A 192 -9.49 -10.77 -3.20
N ASP A 193 -9.12 -11.99 -2.80
CA ASP A 193 -7.85 -12.24 -2.09
C ASP A 193 -6.61 -11.85 -2.91
N LEU A 194 -6.69 -11.94 -4.24
CA LEU A 194 -5.61 -11.55 -5.14
C LEU A 194 -5.49 -10.03 -5.23
N VAL A 195 -6.62 -9.31 -5.29
CA VAL A 195 -6.68 -7.84 -5.27
C VAL A 195 -6.09 -7.32 -3.94
N ASP A 196 -6.51 -7.93 -2.83
CA ASP A 196 -5.99 -7.63 -1.50
C ASP A 196 -4.48 -7.89 -1.41
N PHE A 197 -4.01 -9.06 -1.84
CA PHE A 197 -2.57 -9.36 -1.90
C PHE A 197 -1.80 -8.38 -2.80
N ALA A 198 -2.33 -8.04 -3.97
CA ALA A 198 -1.74 -7.06 -4.87
C ALA A 198 -1.65 -5.66 -4.26
N SER A 199 -2.57 -5.30 -3.35
CA SER A 199 -2.50 -4.02 -2.63
C SER A 199 -1.29 -3.95 -1.71
N ILE A 200 -0.95 -5.04 -1.03
CA ILE A 200 0.30 -5.11 -0.24
C ILE A 200 1.52 -5.01 -1.16
N LEU A 201 1.52 -5.74 -2.28
CA LEU A 201 2.62 -5.66 -3.25
C LEU A 201 2.80 -4.22 -3.74
N PHE A 202 1.71 -3.53 -4.03
CA PHE A 202 1.71 -2.13 -4.45
C PHE A 202 2.28 -1.22 -3.35
N LEU A 203 1.72 -1.22 -2.14
CA LEU A 203 2.18 -0.35 -1.05
C LEU A 203 3.65 -0.58 -0.70
N HIS A 204 4.09 -1.84 -0.65
CA HIS A 204 5.47 -2.17 -0.34
C HIS A 204 6.44 -1.71 -1.44
N SER A 205 6.08 -1.93 -2.70
CA SER A 205 6.88 -1.46 -3.83
C SER A 205 6.93 0.06 -3.91
N LEU A 206 5.78 0.71 -3.66
CA LEU A 206 5.65 2.15 -3.61
C LEU A 206 6.53 2.77 -2.52
N ALA A 207 6.55 2.16 -1.33
CA ALA A 207 7.39 2.60 -0.22
C ALA A 207 8.87 2.60 -0.57
N HIS A 208 9.36 1.59 -1.29
CA HIS A 208 10.75 1.54 -1.72
C HIS A 208 11.05 2.62 -2.78
N VAL A 209 10.28 2.63 -3.86
CA VAL A 209 10.58 3.48 -5.02
C VAL A 209 10.35 4.95 -4.72
N LEU A 210 9.31 5.32 -3.97
CA LEU A 210 9.11 6.72 -3.58
C LEU A 210 10.13 7.19 -2.54
N LYS A 211 10.57 6.32 -1.62
CA LYS A 211 11.67 6.65 -0.71
C LYS A 211 12.92 7.00 -1.53
N ASP A 212 13.30 6.14 -2.46
CA ASP A 212 14.50 6.36 -3.29
C ASP A 212 14.35 7.60 -4.17
N ALA A 213 13.15 7.87 -4.71
CA ALA A 213 12.86 9.09 -5.45
C ALA A 213 12.99 10.35 -4.57
N LEU A 214 12.52 10.32 -3.32
CA LEU A 214 12.68 11.43 -2.37
C LEU A 214 14.16 11.65 -2.03
N VAL A 215 14.89 10.58 -1.71
CA VAL A 215 16.32 10.62 -1.41
C VAL A 215 17.10 11.23 -2.57
N ALA A 216 16.84 10.76 -3.80
CA ALA A 216 17.47 11.29 -5.00
C ALA A 216 17.10 12.76 -5.27
N LYS A 217 15.84 13.15 -5.05
CA LYS A 217 15.36 14.52 -5.28
C LYS A 217 16.02 15.54 -4.36
N PHE A 218 16.22 15.19 -3.08
CA PHE A 218 16.80 16.08 -2.08
C PHE A 218 18.30 15.90 -1.89
N GLY A 219 18.91 14.88 -2.51
CA GLY A 219 20.33 14.57 -2.37
C GLY A 219 20.73 14.22 -0.94
N CYS A 220 19.79 13.69 -0.15
CA CYS A 220 20.04 13.29 1.23
C CYS A 220 20.61 11.86 1.30
N LYS A 221 21.01 11.40 2.49
CA LYS A 221 21.44 10.01 2.66
C LYS A 221 20.21 9.10 2.67
N THR A 222 20.37 7.86 2.21
CA THR A 222 19.30 6.84 2.25
C THR A 222 18.79 6.54 3.66
N GLU A 223 19.61 6.80 4.68
CA GLU A 223 19.27 6.63 6.09
C GLU A 223 18.48 7.81 6.66
N ASP A 224 18.53 8.98 6.03
CA ASP A 224 17.88 10.21 6.51
C ASP A 224 16.35 10.12 6.38
N ILE A 225 15.85 9.33 5.43
CA ILE A 225 14.42 9.09 5.20
C ILE A 225 14.13 7.59 5.39
N SER A 226 13.22 7.29 6.31
CA SER A 226 12.70 5.94 6.53
C SER A 226 11.22 5.88 6.17
N TYR A 227 10.67 4.67 6.15
CA TYR A 227 9.26 4.46 5.85
C TYR A 227 8.58 3.49 6.84
N TYR A 228 7.25 3.58 6.91
CA TYR A 228 6.38 2.67 7.63
C TYR A 228 5.14 2.38 6.77
N ILE A 229 4.70 1.11 6.77
CA ILE A 229 3.52 0.68 6.00
C ILE A 229 2.47 0.21 6.99
N GLU A 230 1.26 0.71 6.84
CA GLU A 230 0.08 0.18 7.50
C GLU A 230 -0.86 -0.44 6.48
N HIS A 231 -1.30 -1.65 6.77
CA HIS A 231 -2.23 -2.38 5.94
C HIS A 231 -3.02 -3.38 6.80
N PRO A 232 -4.33 -3.60 6.53
CA PRO A 232 -5.14 -4.57 7.28
C PRO A 232 -4.53 -5.95 7.48
N LYS A 233 -3.82 -6.41 6.45
CA LYS A 233 -3.18 -7.72 6.42
C LYS A 233 -1.77 -7.77 7.04
N LEU A 234 -1.17 -6.65 7.44
CA LEU A 234 0.17 -6.62 8.04
C LEU A 234 0.15 -6.53 9.57
N ARG A 235 -1.03 -6.61 10.18
CA ARG A 235 -1.21 -6.42 11.63
C ARG A 235 -0.89 -7.67 12.42
N VAL A 236 -0.84 -7.48 13.74
CA VAL A 236 -0.94 -8.59 14.69
C VAL A 236 -2.29 -8.60 15.38
N LEU A 237 -2.78 -9.81 15.67
CA LEU A 237 -3.98 -10.10 16.44
C LEU A 237 -4.19 -9.09 17.59
N GLY A 238 -5.30 -8.35 17.53
CA GLY A 238 -5.70 -7.38 18.56
C GLY A 238 -5.49 -5.90 18.22
N GLU A 239 -4.87 -5.56 17.08
CA GLU A 239 -4.75 -4.16 16.62
C GLU A 239 -5.90 -3.77 15.67
N SER A 240 -6.51 -2.59 15.91
CA SER A 240 -7.66 -2.08 15.15
C SER A 240 -7.32 -1.86 13.67
N PRO A 241 -8.22 -2.28 12.75
CA PRO A 241 -8.14 -1.88 11.37
C PRO A 241 -8.54 -0.48 11.03
N GLU A 242 -7.56 0.42 10.88
CA GLU A 242 -7.93 1.80 10.58
C GLU A 242 -7.48 2.29 9.21
N LYS A 243 -6.27 1.97 8.73
CA LYS A 243 -5.72 2.66 7.54
C LYS A 243 -4.96 1.74 6.57
N ILE A 244 -4.95 2.14 5.30
CA ILE A 244 -4.03 1.66 4.26
C ILE A 244 -3.15 2.83 3.88
N ARG A 245 -1.88 2.83 4.29
CA ARG A 245 -1.00 3.98 4.05
C ARG A 245 0.47 3.63 4.02
N VAL A 246 1.23 4.47 3.34
CA VAL A 246 2.69 4.53 3.45
C VAL A 246 3.07 5.87 4.09
N ILE A 247 3.88 5.81 5.14
CA ILE A 247 4.41 6.97 5.83
C ILE A 247 5.91 7.06 5.52
N PHE A 248 6.37 8.23 5.12
CA PHE A 248 7.80 8.55 5.00
C PHE A 248 8.14 9.55 6.08
N PHE A 249 9.22 9.30 6.83
CA PHE A 249 9.61 10.16 7.94
C PHE A 249 11.12 10.34 8.02
N GLU A 250 11.54 11.49 8.52
CA GLU A 250 12.94 11.82 8.71
C GLU A 250 13.47 11.18 9.99
N THR A 251 14.63 10.53 9.92
CA THR A 251 15.23 9.76 11.03
C THR A 251 15.99 10.63 12.04
N ALA A 252 15.49 11.84 12.28
CA ALA A 252 16.05 12.80 13.23
C ALA A 252 14.94 13.46 14.06
N ILE A 253 15.24 13.71 15.34
CA ILE A 253 14.36 14.49 16.21
C ILE A 253 14.22 15.90 15.64
N GLY A 254 12.98 16.35 15.41
CA GLY A 254 12.70 17.64 14.75
C GLY A 254 12.85 17.63 13.23
N GLY A 255 13.26 16.51 12.63
CA GLY A 255 13.49 16.38 11.19
C GLY A 255 14.72 17.13 10.66
N PHE A 256 15.12 16.77 9.44
CA PHE A 256 16.09 17.48 8.61
C PHE A 256 15.45 18.61 7.76
N GLY A 257 14.13 18.56 7.55
CA GLY A 257 13.38 19.58 6.79
C GLY A 257 13.20 19.29 5.29
N TYR A 258 13.64 18.14 4.80
CA TYR A 258 13.44 17.70 3.41
C TYR A 258 11.95 17.55 3.08
N LEU A 259 11.20 16.84 3.93
CA LEU A 259 9.77 16.57 3.75
C LEU A 259 8.93 17.84 3.93
N LYS A 260 9.34 18.72 4.84
CA LYS A 260 8.72 20.04 4.95
C LYS A 260 8.92 20.86 3.68
N SER A 261 10.14 20.90 3.15
CA SER A 261 10.43 21.58 1.88
C SER A 261 9.69 20.94 0.70
N PHE A 262 9.52 19.62 0.68
CA PHE A 262 8.72 18.92 -0.32
C PHE A 262 7.28 19.44 -0.35
N VAL A 263 6.64 19.52 0.82
CA VAL A 263 5.26 19.97 0.97
C VAL A 263 5.10 21.45 0.59
N GLU A 264 6.02 22.31 1.02
CA GLU A 264 6.00 23.74 0.66
C GLU A 264 6.10 23.95 -0.86
N ARG A 265 6.89 23.13 -1.56
CA ARG A 265 7.06 23.24 -3.02
C ARG A 265 5.87 22.68 -3.80
N ILE A 266 5.13 21.70 -3.27
CA ILE A 266 3.90 21.20 -3.90
C ILE A 266 2.88 22.32 -4.12
N GLN A 267 2.79 23.27 -3.17
CA GLN A 267 1.80 24.36 -3.25
C GLN A 267 2.05 25.37 -4.40
N GLY A 268 3.22 25.32 -5.06
CA GLY A 268 3.59 26.25 -6.14
C GLY A 268 4.21 25.60 -7.38
N THR A 269 4.34 24.27 -7.43
CA THR A 269 4.99 23.54 -8.54
C THR A 269 4.34 22.17 -8.76
N ASN A 270 4.66 21.51 -9.88
CA ASN A 270 4.22 20.14 -10.17
C ASN A 270 5.09 19.08 -9.44
N MET A 271 5.53 19.35 -8.21
CA MET A 271 6.53 18.52 -7.51
C MET A 271 6.09 17.05 -7.33
N LEU A 272 4.82 16.79 -7.04
CA LEU A 272 4.31 15.42 -6.94
C LEU A 272 4.37 14.70 -8.30
N GLU A 273 4.00 15.39 -9.39
CA GLU A 273 4.10 14.87 -10.75
C GLU A 273 5.56 14.55 -11.10
N GLU A 274 6.50 15.44 -10.76
CA GLU A 274 7.94 15.23 -10.97
C GLU A 274 8.46 14.02 -10.21
N LEU A 275 8.03 13.84 -8.95
CA LEU A 275 8.44 12.74 -8.09
C LEU A 275 7.92 11.40 -8.64
N VAL A 276 6.63 11.32 -8.99
CA VAL A 276 6.02 10.12 -9.59
C VAL A 276 6.64 9.83 -10.95
N SER A 277 6.94 10.85 -11.76
CA SER A 277 7.63 10.70 -13.03
C SER A 277 9.07 10.20 -12.84
N ALA A 278 9.77 10.65 -11.81
CA ALA A 278 11.11 10.17 -11.47
C ALA A 278 11.08 8.71 -11.04
N ALA A 279 10.11 8.32 -10.20
CA ALA A 279 9.86 6.94 -9.83
C ALA A 279 9.62 6.06 -11.07
N LEU A 280 8.74 6.46 -11.98
CA LEU A 280 8.47 5.74 -13.23
C LEU A 280 9.69 5.62 -14.16
N ARG A 281 10.52 6.67 -14.27
CA ARG A 281 11.78 6.60 -15.03
C ARG A 281 12.76 5.60 -14.43
N GLY A 282 12.77 5.43 -13.10
CA GLY A 282 13.53 4.36 -12.45
C GLY A 282 13.08 2.95 -12.88
N LEU A 283 11.81 2.81 -13.28
CA LEU A 283 11.22 1.54 -13.74
C LEU A 283 11.25 1.36 -15.27
N SER A 284 11.67 2.37 -16.05
CA SER A 284 11.30 2.50 -17.47
C SER A 284 11.92 1.50 -18.46
N GLU A 285 12.85 0.64 -18.04
CA GLU A 285 13.29 -0.46 -18.90
C GLU A 285 12.41 -1.69 -18.67
N ASN A 286 11.50 -1.98 -19.61
CA ASN A 286 10.68 -3.20 -19.58
C ASN A 286 11.56 -4.41 -19.30
N CYS A 287 11.41 -4.96 -18.10
CA CYS A 287 12.15 -6.15 -17.69
C CYS A 287 11.96 -7.29 -18.71
N GLU A 288 10.79 -7.37 -19.36
CA GLU A 288 10.45 -8.33 -20.41
C GLU A 288 11.32 -8.21 -21.65
N ASP A 289 11.52 -7.01 -22.20
CA ASP A 289 12.38 -6.83 -23.37
C ASP A 289 13.82 -7.27 -23.06
N ARG A 290 14.29 -6.97 -21.84
CA ARG A 290 15.59 -7.43 -21.35
C ARG A 290 15.64 -8.95 -21.19
N VAL A 291 14.58 -9.57 -20.64
CA VAL A 291 14.46 -11.03 -20.50
C VAL A 291 14.48 -11.71 -21.86
N GLN A 292 13.62 -11.27 -22.79
CA GLN A 292 13.49 -11.88 -24.11
C GLN A 292 14.78 -11.72 -24.93
N LYS A 293 15.41 -10.54 -24.87
CA LYS A 293 16.71 -10.31 -25.50
C LYS A 293 17.80 -11.22 -24.92
N LYS A 294 17.84 -11.39 -23.60
CA LYS A 294 18.80 -12.28 -22.93
C LYS A 294 18.58 -13.75 -23.28
N LEU A 295 17.34 -14.23 -23.29
CA LEU A 295 17.01 -15.59 -23.74
C LEU A 295 17.38 -15.81 -25.21
N THR A 296 17.07 -14.85 -26.08
CA THR A 296 17.45 -14.90 -27.49
C THR A 296 18.97 -14.97 -27.66
N ASN A 297 19.71 -14.15 -26.90
CA ASN A 297 21.17 -14.14 -26.95
C ASN A 297 21.77 -15.45 -26.41
N LEU A 298 21.21 -16.00 -25.34
CA LEU A 298 21.61 -17.31 -24.80
C LEU A 298 21.44 -18.42 -25.84
N ASN A 299 20.33 -18.42 -26.59
CA ASN A 299 20.06 -19.40 -27.64
C ASN A 299 21.00 -19.27 -28.86
N LYS A 300 21.61 -18.09 -29.06
CA LYS A 300 22.54 -17.80 -30.16
C LYS A 300 24.02 -18.00 -29.81
N LEU A 301 24.34 -18.44 -28.59
CA LEU A 301 25.74 -18.65 -28.20
C LEU A 301 26.39 -19.74 -29.05
N ASP A 302 27.53 -19.41 -29.66
CA ASP A 302 28.34 -20.39 -30.40
C ASP A 302 28.90 -21.45 -29.45
N PHE A 303 28.61 -22.71 -29.73
CA PHE A 303 28.94 -23.83 -28.87
C PHE A 303 30.31 -24.41 -29.23
N PHE A 304 31.35 -23.98 -28.53
CA PHE A 304 32.70 -24.55 -28.69
C PHE A 304 32.89 -25.91 -27.99
N GLN A 305 32.01 -26.27 -27.05
CA GLN A 305 32.08 -27.51 -26.26
C GLN A 305 30.69 -28.14 -26.06
N ARG A 306 30.62 -29.47 -26.01
CA ARG A 306 29.37 -30.25 -25.84
C ARG A 306 28.67 -29.94 -24.51
N ASP A 307 29.45 -29.73 -23.45
CA ASP A 307 28.92 -29.48 -22.10
C ASP A 307 28.24 -28.10 -21.99
N CYS A 308 28.75 -27.11 -22.72
CA CYS A 308 28.12 -25.80 -22.86
C CYS A 308 26.71 -25.91 -23.47
N LYS A 309 26.58 -26.68 -24.56
CA LYS A 309 25.28 -26.91 -25.20
C LYS A 309 24.28 -27.58 -24.26
N ARG A 310 24.72 -28.62 -23.54
CA ARG A 310 23.87 -29.33 -22.55
C ARG A 310 23.34 -28.38 -21.47
N LEU A 311 24.19 -27.53 -20.90
CA LEU A 311 23.78 -26.57 -19.87
C LEU A 311 22.82 -25.52 -20.42
N VAL A 312 23.11 -24.96 -21.60
CA VAL A 312 22.22 -23.99 -22.26
C VAL A 312 20.84 -24.60 -22.53
N ASP A 313 20.78 -25.82 -23.05
CA ASP A 313 19.51 -26.51 -23.33
C ASP A 313 18.67 -26.66 -22.04
N LEU A 314 19.29 -27.05 -20.92
CA LEU A 314 18.60 -27.17 -19.63
C LEU A 314 18.14 -25.81 -19.07
N ILE A 315 18.95 -24.76 -19.24
CA ILE A 315 18.58 -23.39 -18.83
C ILE A 315 17.38 -22.90 -19.64
N LEU A 316 17.43 -23.01 -20.97
CA LEU A 316 16.33 -22.60 -21.84
C LEU A 316 15.07 -23.41 -21.56
N LYS A 317 15.20 -24.72 -21.35
CA LYS A 317 14.09 -25.59 -20.93
C LYS A 317 13.46 -25.11 -19.63
N ALA A 318 14.26 -24.78 -18.62
CA ALA A 318 13.75 -24.24 -17.35
C ALA A 318 12.96 -22.94 -17.56
N TYR A 319 13.47 -22.01 -18.37
CA TYR A 319 12.79 -20.74 -18.64
C TYR A 319 11.48 -20.92 -19.43
N TYR A 320 11.48 -21.70 -20.51
CA TYR A 320 10.31 -21.82 -21.39
C TYR A 320 9.23 -22.78 -20.87
N ASN A 321 9.61 -23.82 -20.12
CA ASN A 321 8.69 -24.90 -19.79
C ASN A 321 8.19 -24.87 -18.33
N SER A 322 8.72 -24.01 -17.46
CA SER A 322 8.20 -23.85 -16.09
C SER A 322 6.79 -23.27 -16.05
N PHE A 323 6.50 -22.31 -16.94
CA PHE A 323 5.17 -21.69 -17.08
C PHE A 323 4.85 -21.52 -18.57
N PRO A 324 4.55 -22.63 -19.27
CA PRO A 324 4.43 -22.64 -20.73
C PRO A 324 3.29 -21.75 -21.22
N ASN A 325 3.48 -21.11 -22.37
CA ASN A 325 2.52 -20.18 -23.00
C ASN A 325 2.18 -18.95 -22.13
N THR A 326 3.12 -18.53 -21.28
CA THR A 326 3.03 -17.30 -20.49
C THR A 326 4.34 -16.51 -20.57
N MET A 327 4.31 -15.23 -20.20
CA MET A 327 5.52 -14.41 -20.01
C MET A 327 6.06 -14.48 -18.57
N ILE A 328 5.72 -15.57 -17.86
CA ILE A 328 6.18 -15.85 -16.51
C ILE A 328 7.36 -16.81 -16.58
N TYR A 329 8.36 -16.59 -15.74
CA TYR A 329 9.57 -17.37 -15.74
C TYR A 329 10.13 -17.53 -14.33
N PRO A 330 10.85 -18.62 -14.04
CA PRO A 330 11.36 -18.90 -12.69
C PRO A 330 12.54 -18.00 -12.33
N HIS A 331 12.75 -17.85 -11.03
CA HIS A 331 13.90 -17.15 -10.47
C HIS A 331 15.21 -17.89 -10.80
N VAL A 332 16.28 -17.17 -11.15
CA VAL A 332 17.58 -17.73 -11.58
C VAL A 332 18.16 -18.74 -10.58
N ASN A 333 18.04 -18.48 -9.28
CA ASN A 333 18.49 -19.39 -8.22
C ASN A 333 17.75 -20.75 -8.24
N SER A 334 16.47 -20.78 -8.59
CA SER A 334 15.71 -22.04 -8.71
C SER A 334 16.16 -22.85 -9.92
N ILE A 335 16.50 -22.18 -11.02
CA ILE A 335 17.10 -22.81 -12.20
C ILE A 335 18.45 -23.43 -11.86
N ARG A 336 19.33 -22.66 -11.22
CA ARG A 336 20.65 -23.12 -10.76
C ARG A 336 20.52 -24.38 -9.92
N LYS A 337 19.66 -24.34 -8.90
CA LYS A 337 19.46 -25.46 -7.97
C LYS A 337 18.91 -26.70 -8.68
N ALA A 338 17.93 -26.54 -9.56
CA ALA A 338 17.35 -27.63 -10.35
C ALA A 338 18.38 -28.31 -11.25
N ILE A 339 19.22 -27.54 -11.95
CA ILE A 339 20.27 -28.08 -12.83
C ILE A 339 21.34 -28.81 -12.01
N VAL A 340 21.84 -28.21 -10.93
CA VAL A 340 22.86 -28.82 -10.06
C VAL A 340 22.37 -30.15 -9.47
N LYS A 341 21.10 -30.22 -9.08
CA LYS A 341 20.50 -31.45 -8.57
C LYS A 341 20.31 -32.51 -9.65
N THR A 342 19.98 -32.10 -10.87
CA THR A 342 19.72 -33.02 -11.99
C THR A 342 21.00 -33.64 -12.55
N LEU A 343 22.07 -32.86 -12.65
CA LEU A 343 23.35 -33.29 -13.23
C LEU A 343 24.31 -33.89 -12.20
N SER A 344 23.81 -34.42 -11.07
CA SER A 344 24.57 -34.98 -9.93
C SER A 344 26.04 -35.32 -10.25
N GLY A 345 26.97 -34.47 -9.79
CA GLY A 345 28.40 -34.65 -10.05
C GLY A 345 29.05 -33.67 -11.04
N LEU A 346 28.48 -32.49 -11.27
CA LEU A 346 29.12 -31.41 -12.05
C LEU A 346 30.56 -31.14 -11.60
N SER A 347 31.50 -31.09 -12.55
CA SER A 347 32.89 -30.69 -12.33
C SER A 347 32.97 -29.21 -11.89
N GLU A 348 34.11 -28.78 -11.35
CA GLU A 348 34.30 -27.36 -11.02
C GLU A 348 34.19 -26.45 -12.25
N GLU A 349 34.72 -26.90 -13.39
CA GLU A 349 34.64 -26.21 -14.67
C GLU A 349 33.18 -26.05 -15.14
N GLU A 350 32.37 -27.11 -15.05
CA GLU A 350 30.96 -27.05 -15.44
C GLU A 350 30.13 -26.16 -14.49
N ARG A 351 30.48 -26.12 -13.19
CA ARG A 351 29.84 -25.21 -12.24
C ARG A 351 30.17 -23.76 -12.54
N SER A 352 31.43 -23.45 -12.86
CA SER A 352 31.84 -22.11 -13.28
C SER A 352 31.11 -21.71 -14.57
N LEU A 353 31.03 -22.63 -15.54
CA LEU A 353 30.33 -22.37 -16.79
C LEU A 353 28.82 -22.14 -16.58
N LEU A 354 28.17 -22.94 -15.71
CA LEU A 354 26.78 -22.73 -15.35
C LEU A 354 26.56 -21.32 -14.77
N ASP A 355 27.46 -20.86 -13.91
CA ASP A 355 27.38 -19.54 -13.30
C ASP A 355 27.52 -18.42 -14.33
N ASP A 356 28.47 -18.55 -15.25
CA ASP A 356 28.67 -17.61 -16.35
C ASP A 356 27.46 -17.55 -17.30
N LEU A 357 26.84 -18.71 -17.58
CA LEU A 357 25.64 -18.80 -18.41
C LEU A 357 24.43 -18.16 -17.71
N LEU A 358 24.22 -18.46 -16.43
CA LEU A 358 23.13 -17.87 -15.64
C LEU A 358 23.32 -16.36 -15.44
N ALA A 359 24.56 -15.87 -15.33
CA ALA A 359 24.86 -14.45 -15.28
C ALA A 359 24.40 -13.71 -16.55
N LYS A 360 24.50 -14.37 -17.71
CA LYS A 360 24.00 -13.85 -19.01
C LYS A 360 22.48 -13.98 -19.16
N GLY A 361 21.84 -14.80 -18.34
CA GLY A 361 20.39 -15.02 -18.35
C GLY A 361 19.56 -13.92 -17.69
N PRO A 362 18.22 -14.01 -17.82
CA PRO A 362 17.28 -13.11 -17.16
C PRO A 362 17.35 -13.17 -15.63
N HIS A 363 17.57 -12.00 -14.99
CA HIS A 363 17.60 -11.83 -13.52
C HIS A 363 16.41 -11.07 -12.96
N CYS A 364 15.54 -10.50 -13.81
CA CYS A 364 14.36 -9.81 -13.30
C CYS A 364 13.42 -10.83 -12.63
N TRP A 365 12.69 -10.44 -11.60
CA TRP A 365 11.72 -11.30 -10.91
C TRP A 365 10.53 -10.46 -10.46
N ASP A 366 10.05 -9.60 -11.37
CA ASP A 366 8.96 -8.67 -11.10
C ASP A 366 9.21 -7.84 -9.82
N GLY A 367 10.27 -7.05 -9.77
CA GLY A 367 10.73 -6.41 -8.53
C GLY A 367 11.97 -7.09 -7.97
N CYS A 368 13.10 -6.97 -8.68
CA CYS A 368 14.41 -7.39 -8.20
C CYS A 368 15.15 -6.25 -7.47
N GLN A 369 16.38 -6.50 -7.02
CA GLN A 369 17.27 -5.54 -6.35
C GLN A 369 17.62 -4.31 -7.20
N LEU A 370 17.48 -4.40 -8.52
CA LEU A 370 17.78 -3.28 -9.42
C LEU A 370 16.59 -2.33 -9.64
N CYS A 371 15.38 -2.72 -9.24
CA CYS A 371 14.18 -1.92 -9.50
C CYS A 371 13.34 -1.61 -8.27
N VAL A 372 13.12 -2.56 -7.36
CA VAL A 372 12.21 -2.36 -6.23
C VAL A 372 12.76 -2.89 -4.91
N MET A 373 13.46 -4.03 -4.89
CA MET A 373 13.93 -4.59 -3.61
C MET A 373 15.01 -3.71 -2.98
N MET A 374 14.97 -3.59 -1.65
CA MET A 374 15.98 -2.88 -0.88
C MET A 374 16.92 -3.86 -0.20
N GLU A 375 18.24 -3.61 -0.30
CA GLU A 375 19.25 -4.41 0.41
C GLU A 375 19.21 -4.20 1.92
N ARG A 376 18.89 -2.98 2.37
CA ARG A 376 18.88 -2.57 3.77
C ARG A 376 17.67 -1.68 4.06
N GLY A 377 17.20 -1.70 5.31
CA GLY A 377 16.13 -0.81 5.76
C GLY A 377 14.70 -1.21 5.33
N CYS A 378 14.53 -2.35 4.66
CA CYS A 378 13.21 -2.91 4.37
C CYS A 378 12.53 -3.40 5.66
N THR A 379 11.20 -3.29 5.73
CA THR A 379 10.41 -3.84 6.84
C THR A 379 10.32 -5.38 6.76
N PHE A 380 10.35 -5.96 5.57
CA PHE A 380 10.34 -7.40 5.36
C PHE A 380 11.75 -7.98 5.24
N LEU A 381 11.89 -9.27 5.59
CA LEU A 381 13.17 -9.96 5.47
C LEU A 381 13.61 -10.08 3.99
N PRO A 382 14.92 -10.09 3.70
CA PRO A 382 15.43 -10.19 2.34
C PRO A 382 14.89 -11.37 1.51
N PHE A 383 14.59 -12.51 2.15
CA PHE A 383 14.04 -13.69 1.46
C PHE A 383 12.52 -13.64 1.24
N ASP A 384 11.82 -12.76 1.95
CA ASP A 384 10.38 -12.52 1.75
C ASP A 384 10.13 -11.50 0.64
N GLN A 385 11.00 -10.50 0.53
CA GLN A 385 10.90 -9.41 -0.46
C GLN A 385 10.60 -9.89 -1.89
N PRO A 386 11.28 -10.91 -2.48
CA PRO A 386 11.00 -11.38 -3.84
C PRO A 386 9.53 -11.75 -4.12
N PHE A 387 8.76 -12.06 -3.08
CA PHE A 387 7.35 -12.40 -3.19
C PHE A 387 6.41 -11.28 -2.75
N LEU A 388 6.93 -10.24 -2.09
CA LEU A 388 6.17 -9.18 -1.45
C LEU A 388 6.36 -7.80 -2.09
N VAL A 389 7.15 -7.69 -3.16
CA VAL A 389 7.21 -6.50 -4.03
C VAL A 389 6.74 -6.88 -5.43
N SER A 390 6.32 -5.92 -6.25
CA SER A 390 6.00 -6.08 -7.66
C SER A 390 6.29 -4.80 -8.44
N GLU A 391 7.24 -4.89 -9.37
CA GLU A 391 7.54 -3.78 -10.28
C GLU A 391 6.37 -3.53 -11.25
N ARG A 392 5.74 -4.59 -11.77
CA ARG A 392 4.65 -4.45 -12.74
C ARG A 392 3.40 -3.83 -12.15
N VAL A 393 2.98 -4.28 -10.97
CA VAL A 393 1.83 -3.68 -10.27
C VAL A 393 2.15 -2.22 -9.97
N LEU A 394 3.33 -1.94 -9.43
CA LEU A 394 3.76 -0.58 -9.13
C LEU A 394 3.71 0.32 -10.37
N LYS A 395 4.34 -0.11 -11.47
CA LYS A 395 4.41 0.65 -12.72
C LYS A 395 3.01 0.93 -13.26
N ALA A 396 2.16 -0.08 -13.39
CA ALA A 396 0.81 0.07 -13.93
C ALA A 396 -0.06 1.01 -13.07
N VAL A 397 0.05 0.93 -11.75
CA VAL A 397 -0.66 1.84 -10.83
C VAL A 397 -0.08 3.26 -10.92
N LEU A 398 1.24 3.44 -10.92
CA LEU A 398 1.88 4.76 -11.00
C LEU A 398 1.59 5.46 -12.34
N GLU A 399 1.52 4.73 -13.45
CA GLU A 399 1.13 5.27 -14.76
C GLU A 399 -0.29 5.84 -14.72
N LYS A 400 -1.23 5.09 -14.14
CA LYS A 400 -2.61 5.55 -13.91
C LYS A 400 -2.65 6.74 -12.95
N MET A 401 -1.94 6.68 -11.81
CA MET A 401 -1.87 7.78 -10.84
C MET A 401 -1.27 9.06 -11.44
N LEU A 402 -0.27 8.96 -12.33
CA LEU A 402 0.31 10.12 -12.99
C LEU A 402 -0.73 10.86 -13.85
N ILE A 403 -1.62 10.13 -14.53
CA ILE A 403 -2.73 10.72 -15.28
C ILE A 403 -3.69 11.43 -14.33
N MET A 404 -4.02 10.82 -13.19
CA MET A 404 -4.91 11.40 -12.17
C MET A 404 -4.33 12.69 -11.56
N ILE A 405 -3.03 12.70 -11.26
CA ILE A 405 -2.32 13.89 -10.76
C ILE A 405 -2.37 15.04 -11.79
N LYS A 406 -2.23 14.71 -13.08
CA LYS A 406 -2.34 15.70 -14.18
C LYS A 406 -3.76 16.18 -14.43
N GLN A 407 -4.76 15.42 -14.02
CA GLN A 407 -6.18 15.70 -14.26
C GLN A 407 -6.98 15.69 -12.95
N PRO A 408 -6.71 16.63 -12.02
CA PRO A 408 -7.30 16.60 -10.69
C PRO A 408 -8.79 16.95 -10.65
N VAL A 409 -9.36 17.47 -11.74
CA VAL A 409 -10.76 17.90 -11.84
C VAL A 409 -11.58 16.88 -12.64
N CYS A 410 -12.71 16.43 -12.09
CA CYS A 410 -13.73 15.65 -12.78
C CYS A 410 -14.98 16.52 -12.97
N SER A 411 -15.59 16.51 -14.15
CA SER A 411 -16.80 17.27 -14.43
C SER A 411 -17.85 16.39 -15.08
N PHE A 412 -19.06 16.45 -14.54
CA PHE A 412 -20.27 15.82 -15.05
C PHE A 412 -21.22 16.94 -15.47
N PRO A 413 -21.34 17.23 -16.79
CA PRO A 413 -22.18 18.33 -17.26
C PRO A 413 -23.65 18.17 -16.89
N LEU A 414 -24.18 16.95 -16.98
CA LEU A 414 -25.53 16.58 -16.59
C LEU A 414 -25.51 15.16 -16.04
N ARG A 415 -25.96 14.98 -14.79
CA ARG A 415 -26.06 13.67 -14.15
C ARG A 415 -27.25 13.62 -13.22
N LYS A 416 -27.91 12.46 -13.18
CA LYS A 416 -28.99 12.19 -12.24
C LYS A 416 -28.41 11.75 -10.89
N GLY A 417 -28.63 12.57 -9.86
CA GLY A 417 -28.15 12.31 -8.51
C GLY A 417 -26.62 12.45 -8.36
N VAL A 418 -26.20 12.94 -7.19
CA VAL A 418 -24.81 13.14 -6.79
C VAL A 418 -24.51 12.56 -5.39
N LYS A 419 -25.47 11.83 -4.81
CA LYS A 419 -25.39 11.29 -3.46
C LYS A 419 -24.19 10.39 -3.23
N LYS A 420 -23.85 9.54 -4.22
CA LYS A 420 -22.71 8.63 -4.11
C LYS A 420 -21.41 9.42 -3.92
N GLU A 421 -21.19 10.43 -4.75
CA GLU A 421 -20.00 11.28 -4.70
C GLU A 421 -19.97 12.13 -3.41
N PHE A 422 -21.12 12.59 -2.93
CA PHE A 422 -21.26 13.24 -1.64
C PHE A 422 -20.87 12.31 -0.47
N GLU A 423 -21.39 11.08 -0.44
CA GLU A 423 -21.07 10.09 0.59
C GLU A 423 -19.59 9.66 0.54
N GLU A 424 -19.02 9.49 -0.65
CA GLU A 424 -17.60 9.21 -0.84
C GLU A 424 -16.72 10.34 -0.30
N ALA A 425 -17.06 11.60 -0.56
CA ALA A 425 -16.35 12.74 -0.01
C ALA A 425 -16.45 12.83 1.52
N LEU A 426 -17.64 12.60 2.09
CA LEU A 426 -17.83 12.56 3.53
C LEU A 426 -17.05 11.42 4.19
N SER A 427 -16.98 10.25 3.55
CA SER A 427 -16.24 9.10 4.07
C SER A 427 -14.75 9.41 4.27
N ALA A 428 -14.18 10.28 3.42
CA ALA A 428 -12.79 10.70 3.46
C ALA A 428 -12.48 11.81 4.50
N ALA A 429 -13.52 12.47 5.06
CA ALA A 429 -13.35 13.59 5.98
C ALA A 429 -12.73 13.16 7.31
N LYS A 430 -11.66 13.88 7.72
CA LYS A 430 -10.92 13.65 8.97
C LYS A 430 -10.75 14.86 9.87
N SER A 431 -10.90 16.07 9.36
CA SER A 431 -10.64 17.28 10.13
C SER A 431 -11.70 18.37 9.97
N ASN A 432 -12.10 18.69 8.72
CA ASN A 432 -12.99 19.80 8.47
C ASN A 432 -13.91 19.60 7.26
N ILE A 433 -15.11 20.18 7.35
CA ILE A 433 -16.08 20.28 6.25
C ILE A 433 -16.61 21.71 6.22
N ASP A 434 -16.38 22.40 5.10
CA ASP A 434 -16.94 23.71 4.81
C ASP A 434 -18.03 23.55 3.74
N LEU A 435 -19.30 23.72 4.13
CA LEU A 435 -20.44 23.54 3.24
C LEU A 435 -21.17 24.86 3.02
N VAL A 436 -21.48 25.17 1.76
CA VAL A 436 -22.28 26.32 1.37
C VAL A 436 -23.45 25.86 0.50
N SER A 437 -24.67 26.21 0.89
CA SER A 437 -25.86 25.93 0.07
C SER A 437 -27.04 26.83 0.45
N PRO A 438 -27.77 27.42 -0.52
CA PRO A 438 -28.99 28.15 -0.21
C PRO A 438 -30.05 27.28 0.49
N TRP A 439 -30.20 26.03 0.07
CA TRP A 439 -31.16 25.11 0.67
C TRP A 439 -30.45 23.82 1.08
N ILE A 440 -30.70 23.41 2.31
CA ILE A 440 -30.17 22.17 2.89
C ILE A 440 -31.33 21.39 3.48
N SER A 441 -31.30 20.06 3.37
CA SER A 441 -32.33 19.21 3.97
C SER A 441 -32.01 18.92 5.45
N PRO A 442 -33.05 18.75 6.30
CA PRO A 442 -32.87 18.47 7.73
C PRO A 442 -32.06 17.19 7.98
N GLU A 443 -32.19 16.18 7.12
CA GLU A 443 -31.48 14.91 7.19
C GLU A 443 -29.99 15.06 6.91
N ILE A 444 -29.62 16.00 6.04
CA ILE A 444 -28.21 16.29 5.73
C ILE A 444 -27.54 16.95 6.94
N VAL A 445 -28.24 17.87 7.61
CA VAL A 445 -27.75 18.46 8.87
C VAL A 445 -27.53 17.36 9.92
N GLU A 446 -28.49 16.45 10.10
CA GLU A 446 -28.36 15.33 11.05
C GLU A 446 -27.18 14.40 10.71
N ASN A 447 -26.98 14.07 9.44
CA ASN A 447 -25.86 13.24 9.02
C ASN A 447 -24.52 13.93 9.31
N LEU A 448 -24.41 15.23 9.07
CA LEU A 448 -23.20 16.00 9.39
C LEU A 448 -22.96 16.09 10.89
N VAL A 449 -24.01 16.24 11.70
CA VAL A 449 -23.89 16.22 13.18
C VAL A 449 -23.36 14.87 13.66
N LYS A 450 -23.89 13.75 13.16
CA LYS A 450 -23.39 12.41 13.52
C LYS A 450 -21.92 12.25 13.17
N LEU A 451 -21.51 12.69 11.98
CA LEU A 451 -20.10 12.64 11.56
C LEU A 451 -19.21 13.52 12.45
N ALA A 452 -19.67 14.70 12.86
CA ALA A 452 -18.94 15.56 13.78
C ALA A 452 -18.74 14.88 15.15
N GLU A 453 -19.76 14.20 15.68
CA GLU A 453 -19.67 13.47 16.94
C GLU A 453 -18.75 12.24 16.86
N GLU A 454 -18.89 11.44 15.81
CA GLU A 454 -18.13 10.18 15.65
C GLU A 454 -16.64 10.41 15.39
N ARG A 455 -16.29 11.54 14.75
CA ARG A 455 -14.93 11.77 14.21
C ARG A 455 -14.28 13.08 14.67
N ASP A 456 -14.90 13.82 15.58
CA ASP A 456 -14.41 15.12 16.08
C ASP A 456 -14.15 16.15 14.95
N LEU A 457 -15.03 16.18 13.94
CA LEU A 457 -14.88 17.04 12.76
C LEU A 457 -15.34 18.48 13.04
N LYS A 458 -14.62 19.44 12.47
CA LYS A 458 -15.03 20.85 12.41
C LYS A 458 -15.92 21.09 11.19
N ILE A 459 -17.19 21.35 11.39
CA ILE A 459 -18.18 21.58 10.33
C ILE A 459 -18.69 23.01 10.38
N ARG A 460 -18.56 23.72 9.26
CA ARG A 460 -19.06 25.08 9.05
C ARG A 460 -20.05 25.09 7.90
N ILE A 461 -21.27 25.59 8.15
CA ILE A 461 -22.36 25.62 7.17
C ILE A 461 -22.80 27.06 6.90
N LEU A 462 -22.69 27.50 5.65
CA LEU A 462 -23.29 28.73 5.14
C LEU A 462 -24.59 28.40 4.42
N THR A 463 -25.69 29.02 4.86
CA THR A 463 -27.00 28.85 4.24
C THR A 463 -27.80 30.15 4.27
N LYS A 464 -29.04 30.15 3.74
CA LYS A 464 -29.96 31.28 3.83
C LYS A 464 -31.24 30.92 4.57
N ILE A 465 -31.99 31.91 5.02
CA ILE A 465 -33.33 31.71 5.56
C ILE A 465 -34.32 31.80 4.40
N ASP A 466 -35.33 30.93 4.41
CA ASP A 466 -36.44 30.96 3.46
C ASP A 466 -37.73 30.59 4.22
N PRO A 467 -38.48 31.59 4.72
CA PRO A 467 -39.66 31.35 5.55
C PRO A 467 -40.80 30.64 4.81
N ASP A 468 -40.83 30.73 3.48
CA ASP A 468 -41.86 30.12 2.65
C ASP A 468 -41.53 28.64 2.33
N ASN A 469 -40.36 28.16 2.72
CA ASN A 469 -39.91 26.79 2.52
C ASN A 469 -39.85 26.04 3.86
N GLU A 470 -40.91 25.27 4.17
CA GLU A 470 -41.02 24.51 5.43
C GLU A 470 -39.81 23.61 5.72
N VAL A 471 -39.24 22.97 4.69
CA VAL A 471 -38.07 22.09 4.81
C VAL A 471 -36.82 22.89 5.21
N GLN A 472 -36.66 24.09 4.64
CA GLN A 472 -35.58 24.99 5.03
C GLN A 472 -35.77 25.50 6.45
N VAL A 473 -36.99 25.88 6.85
CA VAL A 473 -37.29 26.29 8.24
C VAL A 473 -36.91 25.20 9.23
N GLN A 474 -37.28 23.94 8.96
CA GLN A 474 -36.87 22.80 9.79
C GLN A 474 -35.35 22.63 9.85
N SER A 475 -34.67 22.81 8.71
CA SER A 475 -33.20 22.71 8.64
C SER A 475 -32.50 23.81 9.44
N ILE A 476 -33.00 25.05 9.37
CA ILE A 476 -32.48 26.16 10.17
C ILE A 476 -32.67 25.89 11.67
N ASN A 477 -33.81 25.34 12.08
CA ASN A 477 -34.04 24.96 13.48
C ASN A 477 -33.02 23.91 13.93
N ARG A 478 -32.85 22.81 13.18
CA ARG A 478 -31.86 21.76 13.49
C ARG A 478 -30.43 22.31 13.51
N LEU A 479 -30.07 23.14 12.53
CA LEU A 479 -28.75 23.76 12.45
C LEU A 479 -28.49 24.70 13.64
N THR A 480 -29.50 25.42 14.10
CA THR A 480 -29.42 26.29 15.29
C THR A 480 -29.21 25.48 16.56
N GLU A 481 -29.98 24.40 16.75
CA GLU A 481 -29.83 23.48 17.88
C GLU A 481 -28.45 22.82 17.90
N ALA A 482 -28.01 22.29 16.75
CA ALA A 482 -26.69 21.68 16.61
C ALA A 482 -25.57 22.69 16.88
N SER A 483 -25.66 23.91 16.34
CA SER A 483 -24.65 24.95 16.57
C SER A 483 -24.52 25.31 18.05
N LYS A 484 -25.64 25.30 18.80
CA LYS A 484 -25.64 25.58 20.25
C LYS A 484 -25.04 24.44 21.04
N LYS A 485 -25.35 23.20 20.66
CA LYS A 485 -24.94 21.99 21.39
C LYS A 485 -23.48 21.61 21.14
N TYR A 486 -22.97 21.80 19.93
CA TYR A 486 -21.67 21.27 19.49
C TYR A 486 -20.66 22.37 19.12
N SER A 487 -20.91 23.62 19.52
CA SER A 487 -19.93 24.70 19.34
C SER A 487 -18.63 24.41 20.10
N PRO A 488 -17.43 24.74 19.57
CA PRO A 488 -17.17 25.41 18.29
C PRO A 488 -17.01 24.45 17.10
N LEU A 489 -17.18 23.14 17.28
CA LEU A 489 -16.94 22.13 16.25
C LEU A 489 -18.02 22.13 15.17
N PHE A 490 -19.27 22.46 15.50
CA PHE A 490 -20.36 22.58 14.54
C PHE A 490 -20.94 23.99 14.57
N GLN A 491 -20.96 24.67 13.42
CA GLN A 491 -21.44 26.05 13.32
C GLN A 491 -22.23 26.28 12.02
N GLY A 492 -23.36 26.97 12.14
CA GLY A 492 -24.10 27.51 11.00
C GLY A 492 -24.15 29.04 11.02
N ARG A 493 -24.07 29.65 9.82
CA ARG A 493 -24.27 31.09 9.61
C ARG A 493 -25.20 31.35 8.43
N ILE A 494 -25.88 32.49 8.47
CA ILE A 494 -26.88 32.93 7.50
C ILE A 494 -26.32 34.04 6.61
N MET A 495 -26.60 33.92 5.31
CA MET A 495 -26.38 34.97 4.31
C MET A 495 -27.56 35.02 3.33
N GLU A 496 -28.22 36.17 3.22
CA GLU A 496 -29.47 36.33 2.46
C GLU A 496 -29.28 36.10 0.95
N GLU A 497 -28.26 36.72 0.35
CA GLU A 497 -27.97 36.64 -1.10
C GLU A 497 -27.11 35.40 -1.47
N LEU A 498 -27.28 34.30 -0.74
CA LEU A 498 -26.53 33.08 -1.00
C LEU A 498 -27.18 32.26 -2.13
N HIS A 499 -26.41 31.97 -3.18
CA HIS A 499 -26.79 31.00 -4.22
C HIS A 499 -25.67 29.99 -4.55
N ALA A 500 -24.50 30.11 -3.92
CA ALA A 500 -23.39 29.18 -4.09
C ALA A 500 -23.74 27.81 -3.50
N LYS A 501 -23.25 26.75 -4.16
CA LYS A 501 -23.47 25.36 -3.78
C LYS A 501 -22.14 24.62 -3.87
N GLY A 502 -21.60 24.25 -2.72
CA GLY A 502 -20.37 23.51 -2.67
C GLY A 502 -20.06 22.96 -1.28
N MET A 503 -19.19 21.96 -1.25
CA MET A 503 -18.67 21.35 -0.03
C MET A 503 -17.19 21.11 -0.22
N LEU A 504 -16.39 21.68 0.66
CA LEU A 504 -14.95 21.46 0.73
C LEU A 504 -14.65 20.57 1.94
N VAL A 505 -14.12 19.38 1.66
CA VAL A 505 -13.70 18.41 2.68
C VAL A 505 -12.20 18.52 2.85
N ASP A 506 -11.77 18.70 4.11
CA ASP A 506 -10.37 18.73 4.53
C ASP A 506 -9.49 19.74 3.78
N GLY A 507 -10.10 20.74 3.12
CA GLY A 507 -9.37 21.70 2.28
C GLY A 507 -8.80 21.13 0.97
N VAL A 508 -9.07 19.85 0.64
CA VAL A 508 -8.41 19.13 -0.47
C VAL A 508 -9.36 18.38 -1.40
N ILE A 509 -10.66 18.32 -1.09
CA ILE A 509 -11.69 17.72 -1.95
C ILE A 509 -12.84 18.71 -2.04
N LEU A 510 -13.04 19.34 -3.21
CA LEU A 510 -14.14 20.26 -3.46
C LEU A 510 -15.20 19.61 -4.33
N LEU A 511 -16.44 19.57 -3.85
CA LEU A 511 -17.62 19.22 -4.63
C LEU A 511 -18.42 20.50 -4.86
N HIS A 512 -18.72 20.84 -6.10
CA HIS A 512 -19.55 22.01 -6.41
C HIS A 512 -20.35 21.84 -7.70
N GLY A 513 -21.42 22.60 -7.85
CA GLY A 513 -22.33 22.46 -9.00
C GLY A 513 -23.65 23.19 -8.81
N SER A 514 -24.70 22.68 -9.45
CA SER A 514 -26.06 23.25 -9.44
C SER A 514 -26.94 22.62 -8.37
N PHE A 515 -26.55 21.45 -7.85
CA PHE A 515 -27.30 20.70 -6.84
C PHE A 515 -27.32 21.41 -5.48
N ASN A 516 -28.50 21.50 -4.88
CA ASN A 516 -28.63 21.87 -3.47
C ASN A 516 -28.32 20.67 -2.58
N PHE A 517 -27.92 20.91 -1.33
CA PHE A 517 -27.70 19.85 -0.35
C PHE A 517 -29.03 19.39 0.27
N THR A 518 -30.00 19.08 -0.61
CA THR A 518 -31.32 18.55 -0.27
C THR A 518 -31.42 17.10 -0.72
N ILE A 519 -32.35 16.33 -0.15
CA ILE A 519 -32.60 14.95 -0.60
C ILE A 519 -32.86 14.88 -2.11
N SER A 520 -33.71 15.76 -2.65
CA SER A 520 -33.98 15.80 -4.09
C SER A 520 -32.78 16.19 -4.94
N GLY A 521 -31.96 17.14 -4.47
CA GLY A 521 -30.73 17.57 -5.15
C GLY A 521 -29.68 16.47 -5.22
N LEU A 522 -29.56 15.67 -4.15
CA LEU A 522 -28.59 14.57 -4.08
C LEU A 522 -29.08 13.29 -4.76
N ASP A 523 -30.38 12.96 -4.73
CA ASP A 523 -30.90 11.66 -5.19
C ASP A 523 -31.51 11.68 -6.59
N SER A 524 -32.29 12.72 -6.94
CA SER A 524 -33.25 12.62 -8.06
C SER A 524 -33.04 13.63 -9.19
N ASN A 525 -32.52 14.81 -8.89
CA ASN A 525 -32.41 15.88 -9.86
C ASN A 525 -31.32 15.59 -10.90
N VAL A 526 -31.47 16.18 -12.09
CA VAL A 526 -30.41 16.24 -13.09
C VAL A 526 -29.65 17.54 -12.87
N GLU A 527 -28.41 17.42 -12.42
CA GLU A 527 -27.57 18.53 -11.97
C GLU A 527 -26.20 18.46 -12.67
N ASN A 528 -25.46 19.56 -12.67
CA ASN A 528 -24.03 19.48 -12.95
C ASN A 528 -23.26 19.22 -11.64
N LEU A 529 -22.17 18.46 -11.75
CA LEU A 529 -21.28 18.15 -10.64
C LEU A 529 -19.84 18.32 -11.10
N ILE A 530 -19.07 19.06 -10.32
CA ILE A 530 -17.63 19.17 -10.46
C ILE A 530 -16.99 18.68 -9.16
N ILE A 531 -16.03 17.78 -9.30
CA ILE A 531 -15.18 17.29 -8.22
C ILE A 531 -13.78 17.79 -8.51
N ASP A 532 -13.33 18.75 -7.71
CA ASP A 532 -12.06 19.44 -7.88
C ASP A 532 -11.11 19.07 -6.72
N CYS A 533 -10.07 18.31 -7.04
CA CYS A 533 -8.97 17.98 -6.12
C CYS A 533 -7.71 18.81 -6.43
N SER A 534 -7.82 19.86 -7.25
CA SER A 534 -6.70 20.74 -7.60
C SER A 534 -6.38 21.69 -6.45
N LEU A 535 -5.09 21.87 -6.18
CA LEU A 535 -4.61 22.80 -5.14
C LEU A 535 -5.13 24.23 -5.36
N HIS A 536 -5.22 24.66 -6.61
CA HIS A 536 -5.70 26.00 -6.94
C HIS A 536 -7.20 26.16 -6.64
N GLY A 537 -8.02 25.21 -7.10
CA GLY A 537 -9.47 25.27 -6.93
C GLY A 537 -9.89 25.16 -5.46
N THR A 538 -9.32 24.21 -4.72
CA THR A 538 -9.66 24.00 -3.30
C THR A 538 -9.22 25.18 -2.43
N LYS A 539 -8.01 25.72 -2.65
CA LYS A 539 -7.51 26.89 -1.93
C LYS A 539 -8.34 28.14 -2.21
N ARG A 540 -8.66 28.40 -3.48
CA ARG A 540 -9.48 29.55 -3.86
C ARG A 540 -10.88 29.48 -3.24
N PHE A 541 -11.53 28.31 -3.31
CA PHE A 541 -12.83 28.12 -2.67
C PHE A 541 -12.75 28.35 -1.15
N LYS A 542 -11.69 27.85 -0.49
CA LYS A 542 -11.49 28.06 0.94
C LYS A 542 -11.37 29.54 1.30
N GLU A 543 -10.60 30.30 0.54
CA GLU A 543 -10.41 31.74 0.72
C GLU A 543 -11.73 32.51 0.58
N GLU A 544 -12.49 32.23 -0.49
CA GLU A 544 -13.82 32.84 -0.73
C GLU A 544 -14.83 32.42 0.36
N PHE A 545 -14.84 31.15 0.77
CA PHE A 545 -15.69 30.65 1.86
C PHE A 545 -15.37 31.37 3.18
N ASP A 546 -14.08 31.53 3.53
CA ASP A 546 -13.66 32.22 4.76
C ASP A 546 -14.01 33.71 4.76
N GLU A 547 -13.98 34.36 3.59
CA GLU A 547 -14.45 35.73 3.44
C GLU A 547 -15.96 35.84 3.68
N LEU A 548 -16.76 35.01 3.02
CA LEU A 548 -18.22 34.98 3.24
C LEU A 548 -18.56 34.60 4.68
N TRP A 549 -17.85 33.63 5.25
CA TRP A 549 -18.03 33.19 6.63
C TRP A 549 -17.89 34.35 7.62
N ARG A 550 -16.87 35.20 7.45
CA ARG A 550 -16.64 36.37 8.32
C ARG A 550 -17.76 37.40 8.26
N HIS A 551 -18.41 37.58 7.11
CA HIS A 551 -19.49 38.54 6.91
C HIS A 551 -20.90 37.97 7.18
N ALA A 552 -21.04 36.65 7.21
CA ALA A 552 -22.31 35.98 7.47
C ALA A 552 -22.75 36.13 8.93
N LYS A 553 -24.07 36.20 9.15
CA LYS A 553 -24.70 36.36 10.47
C LYS A 553 -24.67 35.02 11.22
N PRO A 554 -24.10 34.94 12.43
CA PRO A 554 -24.21 33.74 13.26
C PRO A 554 -25.67 33.38 13.59
N LEU A 555 -25.95 32.09 13.70
CA LEU A 555 -27.25 31.58 14.17
C LEU A 555 -27.47 31.72 15.69
N ILE A 556 -26.41 32.01 16.45
CA ILE A 556 -26.38 32.13 17.91
C ILE A 556 -26.01 33.54 18.32
#